data_AF-A0A4Y6GTD6-F1
#
_entry.id   AF-A0A4Y6GTD6-F1
#
_cell.length_a   1.000
_cell.length_b   1.000
_cell.length_c   1.000
_cell.angle_alpha   90.00
_cell.angle_beta   90.00
_cell.angle_gamma   90.00
#
_symmetry.space_group_name_H-M   'P 1'
#
loop_
_entity.id
_entity.type
_entity.pdbx_description
1 polymer ?
#
loop_
_entity_poly.entity_id
_entity_poly.type
_entity_poly.pdbx_seq_one_letter_code
_entity_poly.pdbx_strand_id
1 'polypeptide(L)'
;IKTAKGLRDRRMRLSLEVAKRFFGLQDMLGFDKASKTVEWLLNQSKDETKQLAIEKNYSNNNIINSNCCVVKSASSSSECEGVSGLDEVAFINGEQEQER
;
A
#
# COMPACT_ATOMS: atom_id res chain seq x y z
N ILE A 1 9.54 -13.54 6.55
CA ILE A 1 8.41 -12.99 7.32
C ILE A 1 7.12 -13.52 6.69
N LYS A 2 6.23 -14.13 7.48
CA LYS A 2 4.91 -14.55 6.99
C LYS A 2 4.00 -13.32 6.99
N THR A 3 3.37 -13.00 5.86
CA THR A 3 2.38 -11.91 5.72
C THR A 3 1.10 -12.47 5.12
N ALA A 4 -0.01 -11.72 5.19
CA ALA A 4 -1.25 -12.07 4.48
C ALA A 4 -1.04 -12.25 2.96
N LYS A 5 -0.01 -11.60 2.40
CA LYS A 5 0.38 -11.71 0.98
C LYS A 5 1.50 -12.75 0.74
N GLY A 6 1.73 -13.68 1.67
CA GLY A 6 2.73 -14.75 1.56
C GLY A 6 4.06 -14.47 2.29
N LEU A 7 5.08 -15.29 1.98
CA LEU A 7 6.41 -15.18 2.58
C LEU A 7 7.22 -14.02 1.96
N ARG A 8 7.85 -13.22 2.81
CA ARG A 8 8.70 -12.07 2.45
C ARG A 8 10.10 -12.22 3.03
N ASP A 9 11.15 -11.74 2.36
CA ASP A 9 12.48 -11.61 2.97
C ASP A 9 12.43 -10.56 4.10
N ARG A 10 13.21 -10.77 5.16
CA ARG A 10 13.38 -9.81 6.27
C ARG A 10 14.45 -8.77 5.96
N ARG A 11 15.32 -9.02 4.99
CA ARG A 11 16.46 -8.15 4.67
C ARG A 11 16.05 -7.11 3.63
N MET A 12 16.43 -5.86 3.90
CA MET A 12 16.32 -4.77 2.95
C MET A 12 17.69 -4.57 2.31
N ARG A 13 17.74 -4.55 0.97
CA ARG A 13 18.94 -4.15 0.22
C ARG A 13 18.75 -2.72 -0.26
N LEU A 14 19.66 -1.84 0.15
CA LEU A 14 19.61 -0.42 -0.21
C LEU A 14 20.62 -0.15 -1.33
N SER A 15 20.32 0.83 -2.18
CA SER A 15 21.32 1.36 -3.11
C SER A 15 22.44 2.03 -2.33
N LEU A 16 23.63 2.15 -2.95
CA LEU A 16 24.78 2.76 -2.28
C LEU A 16 24.49 4.18 -1.78
N GLU A 17 23.79 4.98 -2.58
CA GLU A 17 23.44 6.35 -2.20
C GLU A 17 22.49 6.39 -1.00
N VAL A 18 21.44 5.58 -1.01
CA VAL A 18 20.47 5.52 0.09
C VAL A 18 21.12 4.97 1.35
N ALA A 19 21.98 3.95 1.22
CA ALA A 19 22.71 3.37 2.35
C ALA A 19 23.58 4.42 3.06
N LYS A 20 24.30 5.28 2.32
CA LYS A 20 25.11 6.36 2.90
C LYS A 20 24.27 7.30 3.77
N ARG A 21 23.12 7.76 3.26
CA ARG A 21 22.22 8.65 4.00
C ARG A 21 21.58 7.94 5.19
N PHE A 22 21.17 6.69 5.02
CA PHE A 22 20.54 5.87 6.05
C PHE A 22 21.48 5.61 7.24
N PHE A 23 22.72 5.19 6.99
CA PHE A 23 23.68 4.93 8.06
C PHE A 23 24.16 6.23 8.73
N GLY A 24 24.30 7.33 7.99
CA GLY A 24 24.54 8.64 8.61
C GLY A 24 23.42 9.07 9.56
N LEU A 25 22.16 8.81 9.21
CA LEU A 25 21.03 9.02 10.11
C LEU A 25 21.10 8.08 11.33
N GLN A 26 21.43 6.81 11.13
CA GLN A 26 21.58 5.84 12.23
C GLN A 26 22.62 6.32 13.26
N ASP A 27 23.77 6.79 12.79
CA ASP A 27 24.84 7.31 13.63
C ASP A 27 24.39 8.56 14.40
N MET A 28 23.67 9.48 13.73
CA MET A 28 23.15 10.70 14.35
C MET A 28 22.11 10.40 15.45
N LEU A 29 21.28 9.37 15.26
CA LEU A 29 20.31 8.93 16.27
C LEU A 29 20.95 8.08 17.38
N GLY A 30 22.22 7.68 17.20
CA GLY A 30 22.94 6.83 18.15
C GLY A 30 22.37 5.41 18.25
N PHE A 31 21.74 4.89 17.19
CA PHE A 31 21.14 3.57 17.21
C PHE A 31 22.13 2.48 16.82
N ASP A 32 22.24 1.47 17.68
CA ASP A 32 23.06 0.28 17.44
C ASP A 32 22.47 -0.65 16.35
N LYS A 33 21.14 -0.62 16.15
CA LYS A 33 20.45 -1.48 15.19
C LYS A 33 19.71 -0.66 14.14
N ALA A 34 19.99 -0.94 12.87
CA ALA A 34 19.31 -0.34 11.71
C ALA A 34 17.77 -0.48 11.77
N SER A 35 17.24 -1.56 12.37
CA SER A 35 15.79 -1.73 12.52
C SER A 35 15.14 -0.63 13.36
N LYS A 36 15.84 -0.08 14.36
CA LYS A 36 15.36 1.05 15.17
C LYS A 36 15.31 2.34 14.35
N THR A 37 16.29 2.55 13.47
CA THR A 37 16.28 3.68 12.53
C THR A 37 15.09 3.60 11.58
N VAL A 38 14.78 2.40 11.07
CA VAL A 38 13.59 2.18 10.23
C VAL A 38 12.30 2.44 11.01
N GLU A 39 12.20 1.96 12.25
CA GLU A 39 11.05 2.23 13.12
C GLU A 39 10.87 3.73 13.38
N TRP A 40 11.97 4.45 13.66
CA TRP A 40 11.96 5.89 13.83
C TRP A 40 11.48 6.62 12.57
N LEU A 41 11.99 6.22 11.39
CA LEU A 41 11.56 6.79 10.10
C LEU A 41 10.05 6.58 9.88
N LEU A 42 9.54 5.37 10.13
CA LEU A 42 8.12 5.05 10.01
C LEU A 42 7.27 5.85 11.00
N ASN A 43 7.79 6.13 12.19
CA ASN A 43 7.11 6.96 13.18
C ASN A 43 7.07 8.43 12.77
N GLN A 44 8.16 8.95 12.20
CA GLN A 44 8.24 10.33 11.74
C GLN A 44 7.34 10.58 10.53
N SER A 45 7.19 9.60 9.63
CA SER A 45 6.37 9.71 8.42
C SER A 45 4.88 9.35 8.62
N LYS A 46 4.42 9.10 9.85
CA LYS A 46 3.04 8.68 10.14
C LYS A 46 2.00 9.65 9.60
N ASP A 47 2.22 10.94 9.83
CA ASP A 47 1.21 11.95 9.48
C ASP A 47 1.15 12.20 7.98
N GLU A 48 2.30 12.23 7.30
CA GLU A 48 2.38 12.26 5.83
C GLU A 48 1.69 11.03 5.21
N THR A 49 1.92 9.84 5.77
CA THR A 49 1.29 8.62 5.28
C THR A 49 -0.23 8.66 5.45
N LYS A 50 -0.73 9.19 6.57
CA LYS A 50 -2.18 9.40 6.79
C LYS A 50 -2.76 10.38 5.78
N GLN A 51 -2.10 11.52 5.54
CA GLN A 51 -2.55 12.52 4.57
C GLN A 51 -2.62 11.92 3.15
N LEU A 52 -1.57 11.22 2.71
CA LEU A 52 -1.56 10.53 1.42
C LEU A 52 -2.65 9.46 1.29
N ALA A 53 -2.92 8.71 2.37
CA ALA A 53 -4.01 7.73 2.38
C ALA A 53 -5.38 8.40 2.19
N ILE A 54 -5.59 9.55 2.84
CA ILE A 54 -6.82 10.34 2.72
C ILE A 54 -6.99 10.85 1.27
N GLU A 55 -5.96 11.46 0.68
CA GLU A 55 -5.99 11.97 -0.71
C GLU A 55 -6.31 10.88 -1.73
N LYS A 56 -5.73 9.69 -1.55
CA LYS A 56 -5.98 8.54 -2.43
C LYS A 56 -7.43 8.06 -2.34
N ASN A 57 -8.04 8.09 -1.15
CA ASN A 57 -9.45 7.72 -0.98
C ASN A 57 -10.40 8.76 -1.62
N TYR A 58 -10.08 10.06 -1.54
CA TYR A 58 -10.87 11.09 -2.22
C TYR A 58 -10.76 11.04 -3.75
N SER A 59 -9.61 10.65 -4.29
CA SER A 59 -9.38 10.56 -5.74
C SER A 59 -10.13 9.40 -6.40
N ASN A 60 -10.39 8.31 -5.66
CA ASN A 60 -11.14 7.17 -6.18
C ASN A 60 -12.66 7.42 -6.31
N ASN A 61 -13.19 8.51 -5.72
CA ASN A 61 -14.62 8.84 -5.75
C ASN A 61 -15.04 9.75 -6.91
N ASN A 62 -14.11 10.19 -7.78
CA ASN A 62 -14.39 11.12 -8.87
C ASN A 62 -14.42 10.50 -10.28
N ILE A 63 -14.50 9.17 -10.39
CA ILE A 63 -14.77 8.49 -11.68
C ILE A 63 -16.16 7.84 -11.62
N ILE A 64 -17.20 8.65 -11.41
CA ILE A 64 -18.58 8.27 -11.75
C ILE A 64 -19.27 9.49 -12.40
N ASN A 65 -19.58 9.31 -13.69
CA ASN A 65 -20.62 9.96 -14.47
C ASN A 65 -20.31 11.25 -15.27
N SER A 66 -20.06 11.07 -16.57
CA SER A 66 -20.71 11.88 -17.60
C SER A 66 -21.49 10.92 -18.52
N ASN A 67 -22.81 10.90 -18.30
CA ASN A 67 -23.83 10.05 -18.89
C ASN A 67 -24.13 10.36 -20.38
N CYS A 68 -24.59 9.34 -21.12
CA CYS A 68 -25.74 9.34 -22.08
C CYS A 68 -25.68 10.25 -23.34
N CYS A 69 -26.12 9.92 -24.55
CA CYS A 69 -26.70 8.73 -25.20
C CYS A 69 -27.14 9.10 -26.66
N VAL A 70 -27.29 8.08 -27.51
CA VAL A 70 -28.03 8.01 -28.80
C VAL A 70 -27.48 8.76 -30.04
N VAL A 71 -26.76 8.02 -30.89
CA VAL A 71 -27.25 7.70 -32.26
C VAL A 71 -26.93 6.24 -32.57
N LYS A 72 -27.92 5.50 -33.08
CA LYS A 72 -27.80 4.11 -33.51
C LYS A 72 -26.78 4.03 -34.66
N SER A 73 -25.84 3.09 -34.61
CA SER A 73 -25.23 2.51 -35.81
C SER A 73 -24.74 1.09 -35.49
N ALA A 74 -25.03 0.19 -36.42
CA ALA A 74 -25.02 -1.25 -36.25
C ALA A 74 -23.63 -1.90 -36.41
N SER A 75 -23.46 -3.00 -35.66
CA SER A 75 -22.65 -4.20 -35.92
C SER A 75 -21.12 -4.12 -35.98
N SER A 76 -20.44 -4.87 -35.12
CA SER A 76 -19.64 -6.03 -35.55
C SER A 76 -19.30 -6.93 -34.36
N SER A 77 -19.47 -8.24 -34.53
CA SER A 77 -19.33 -9.30 -33.52
C SER A 77 -17.87 -9.69 -33.26
N SER A 78 -17.52 -9.97 -32.00
CA SER A 78 -16.64 -11.11 -31.67
C SER A 78 -16.90 -11.59 -30.24
N GLU A 79 -17.11 -12.89 -30.08
CA GLU A 79 -17.49 -13.55 -28.82
C GLU A 79 -16.32 -14.34 -28.19
N CYS A 80 -16.48 -14.58 -26.88
CA CYS A 80 -15.78 -15.46 -25.93
C CYS A 80 -14.72 -14.79 -25.01
N GLU A 81 -15.02 -14.48 -23.72
CA GLU A 81 -15.37 -15.25 -22.50
C GLU A 81 -14.13 -15.63 -21.67
N GLY A 82 -14.05 -15.13 -20.42
CA GLY A 82 -12.92 -15.33 -19.51
C GLY A 82 -13.07 -14.67 -18.13
N VAL A 83 -14.00 -15.21 -17.34
CA VAL A 83 -14.32 -15.02 -15.91
C VAL A 83 -13.40 -14.15 -15.01
N SER A 84 -14.04 -13.18 -14.37
CA SER A 84 -13.57 -12.37 -13.24
C SER A 84 -13.57 -13.14 -11.92
N GLY A 85 -12.47 -13.06 -11.15
CA GLY A 85 -12.40 -13.43 -9.74
C GLY A 85 -11.75 -12.31 -8.94
N LEU A 86 -12.57 -11.39 -8.43
CA LEU A 86 -12.16 -10.39 -7.44
C LEU A 86 -12.49 -11.00 -6.06
N ASP A 87 -11.48 -11.50 -5.36
CA ASP A 87 -11.66 -11.84 -3.95
C ASP A 87 -11.56 -10.58 -3.10
N GLU A 88 -12.70 -10.26 -2.51
CA GLU A 88 -12.95 -9.23 -1.50
C GLU A 88 -12.23 -9.62 -0.19
N VAL A 89 -11.26 -8.80 0.24
CA VAL A 89 -10.62 -8.99 1.55
C VAL A 89 -11.35 -8.11 2.56
N ALA A 90 -12.23 -8.76 3.32
CA ALA A 90 -12.86 -8.20 4.52
C ALA A 90 -11.80 -7.83 5.56
N PHE A 91 -11.80 -6.56 5.98
CA PHE A 91 -11.11 -6.12 7.20
C PHE A 91 -11.98 -6.50 8.40
N ILE A 92 -11.57 -7.52 9.14
CA ILE A 92 -12.16 -7.82 10.45
C ILE A 92 -11.48 -6.91 11.47
N ASN A 93 -12.24 -5.94 11.98
CA ASN A 93 -11.96 -5.30 13.27
C ASN A 93 -12.14 -6.35 14.36
N GLY A 94 -11.05 -6.70 15.05
CA GLY A 94 -11.08 -7.53 16.25
C GLY A 94 -10.42 -6.76 17.38
N GLU A 95 -11.23 -6.10 18.20
CA GLU A 95 -10.88 -5.75 19.57
C GLU A 95 -10.86 -7.02 20.46
N GLN A 96 -10.18 -6.90 21.60
CA GLN A 96 -10.18 -7.77 22.80
C GLN A 96 -9.29 -9.02 22.75
N GLU A 97 -8.68 -9.54 23.83
CA GLU A 97 -8.20 -9.09 25.15
C GLU A 97 -7.48 -10.33 25.73
N GLN A 98 -6.51 -10.09 26.62
CA GLN A 98 -6.04 -10.95 27.74
C GLN A 98 -5.33 -12.33 27.56
N GLU A 99 -4.12 -12.36 28.14
CA GLU A 99 -3.52 -13.35 29.07
C GLU A 99 -3.07 -14.74 28.59
N ARG A 100 -1.75 -14.97 28.70
CA ARG A 100 -1.13 -15.92 29.65
C ARG A 100 0.30 -15.53 29.96
#